data_AF-A0A2D6P3N8-F1
#
_entry.id   AF-A0A2D6P3N8-F1
#
_cell.length_a   1.000
_cell.length_b   1.000
_cell.length_c   1.000
_cell.angle_alpha   90.00
_cell.angle_beta   90.00
_cell.angle_gamma   90.00
#
_symmetry.space_group_name_H-M   'P 1'
#
loop_
_entity.id
_entity.type
_entity.pdbx_description
1 polymer ?
#
loop_
_entity_poly.entity_id
_entity_poly.type
_entity_poly.pdbx_seq_one_letter_code
_entity_poly.pdbx_strand_id
1 'polypeptide(L)' 'MVLQYKEKSESRWKKYPGKGKLKESVSKYYFRLLSKDKKKVLVDKGSYQKVMKRFRQIEFFKHRK' A
#
# COMPACT_ATOMS: atom_id res chain seq x y z
N MET A 1 8.86 4.71 -1.97
CA MET A 1 7.72 4.59 -1.03
C MET A 1 7.62 3.14 -0.61
N VAL A 2 6.91 2.83 0.48
CA VAL A 2 6.73 1.44 0.91
C VAL A 2 5.24 1.15 1.00
N LEU A 3 4.76 0.26 0.14
CA LEU A 3 3.39 -0.25 0.20
C LEU A 3 3.35 -1.43 1.15
N GLN A 4 2.45 -1.36 2.12
CA GLN A 4 2.22 -2.43 3.08
C GLN A 4 0.79 -2.91 3.01
N TYR A 5 0.61 -4.18 3.39
CA TYR A 5 -0.67 -4.83 3.48
C TYR A 5 -0.75 -5.65 4.76
N LYS A 6 -1.98 -5.96 5.16
CA LYS A 6 -2.26 -6.97 6.18
C LYS A 6 -3.66 -7.52 5.98
N GLU A 7 -3.89 -8.74 6.43
CA GLU A 7 -5.26 -9.25 6.48
C GLU A 7 -6.08 -8.45 7.48
N LYS A 8 -7.39 -8.38 7.27
CA LYS A 8 -8.29 -7.70 8.21
C LYS A 8 -8.27 -8.36 9.60
N SER A 9 -8.04 -9.67 9.65
CA SER A 9 -7.85 -10.49 10.85
C SER A 9 -6.47 -10.28 11.50
N GLU A 10 -5.47 -9.81 10.76
CA GLU A 10 -4.10 -9.67 11.27
C GLU A 10 -3.83 -8.28 11.88
N SER A 11 -3.03 -8.26 12.95
CA SER A 11 -2.56 -7.03 13.58
C SER A 11 -1.35 -6.43 12.84
N ARG A 12 -0.41 -7.28 12.40
CA ARG A 12 0.91 -6.89 11.86
C ARG A 12 0.87 -6.56 10.36
N TRP A 13 1.56 -5.48 9.99
CA TRP A 13 1.75 -5.08 8.60
C TRP A 13 2.92 -5.81 7.94
N LYS A 14 2.72 -6.26 6.70
CA LYS A 14 3.71 -6.93 5.85
C LYS A 14 4.00 -6.08 4.61
N LYS A 15 5.15 -6.29 3.97
CA LYS A 15 5.46 -5.65 2.67
C LYS A 15 4.51 -6.22 1.61
N TYR A 16 3.92 -5.36 0.80
CA TYR A 16 3.01 -5.80 -0.25
C TYR A 16 3.75 -6.60 -1.34
N PRO A 17 3.37 -7.87 -1.59
CA PRO A 17 4.10 -8.74 -2.52
C PRO A 17 3.64 -8.57 -3.99
N GLY A 18 2.64 -7.73 -4.26
CA GLY A 18 1.98 -7.64 -5.56
C GLY A 18 0.67 -8.42 -5.59
N LYS A 19 -0.26 -8.00 -6.46
CA LYS A 19 -1.64 -8.53 -6.49
C LYS A 19 -1.70 -10.03 -6.76
N GLY A 20 -0.89 -10.52 -7.69
CA GLY A 20 -0.85 -11.94 -8.06
C GLY A 20 -0.25 -12.88 -7.01
N LYS A 21 0.33 -12.35 -5.93
CA LYS A 21 0.92 -13.13 -4.83
C LYS A 21 0.08 -13.09 -3.55
N LEU A 22 -1.12 -12.50 -3.61
CA LEU A 22 -2.05 -12.52 -2.49
C LEU A 22 -2.77 -13.87 -2.46
N LYS A 23 -2.88 -14.45 -1.26
CA LYS A 23 -3.61 -15.71 -1.05
C LYS A 23 -5.12 -15.53 -1.24
N GLU A 24 -5.63 -14.36 -0.85
CA GLU A 24 -7.05 -14.05 -0.93
C GLU A 24 -7.33 -12.82 -1.81
N SER A 25 -8.62 -12.55 -2.02
CA SER A 25 -9.05 -11.33 -2.71
C SER A 25 -8.58 -10.06 -1.98
N VAL A 26 -8.22 -9.02 -2.74
CA VAL A 26 -7.79 -7.72 -2.21
C VAL A 26 -8.78 -7.08 -1.23
N SER A 27 -10.07 -7.43 -1.27
CA SER A 27 -11.08 -6.90 -0.35
C SER A 27 -10.93 -7.42 1.10
N LYS A 28 -10.23 -8.55 1.29
CA LYS A 28 -9.93 -9.10 2.63
C LYS A 28 -8.68 -8.53 3.29
N TYR A 29 -7.96 -7.64 2.59
CA TYR A 29 -6.77 -7.00 3.11
C TYR A 29 -7.00 -5.50 3.34
N TYR A 30 -6.28 -4.95 4.31
CA TYR A 30 -6.03 -3.53 4.41
C TYR A 30 -4.70 -3.19 3.75
N PHE A 31 -4.65 -2.00 3.16
CA PHE A 31 -3.44 -1.45 2.53
C PHE A 31 -3.11 -0.11 3.17
N ARG A 32 -1.81 0.20 3.24
CA ARG A 32 -1.32 1.53 3.63
C ARG A 32 -0.06 1.87 2.87
N LEU A 33 0.19 3.17 2.69
CA LEU A 33 1.37 3.66 2.00
C LEU A 33 2.22 4.48 2.96
N LEU A 34 3.52 4.19 2.99
CA LEU A 34 4.51 4.90 3.79
C LEU A 34 5.54 5.61 2.90
N SER A 35 6.23 6.60 3.48
CA SER A 35 7.45 7.16 2.91
C SER A 35 8.54 6.10 2.74
N LYS A 36 9.60 6.40 1.97
CA LYS A 36 10.72 5.47 1.73
C LYS A 36 11.33 4.96 3.04
N ASP A 37 11.46 5.86 4.02
CA ASP A 37 12.08 5.59 5.32
C ASP A 37 11.08 5.08 6.37
N LYS A 38 9.83 4.84 5.99
CA LYS A 38 8.73 4.37 6.87
C LYS A 38 8.41 5.29 8.06
N LYS A 39 8.94 6.51 8.10
CA LYS A 39 8.70 7.49 9.17
C LYS A 39 7.35 8.20 9.06
N LYS A 40 6.83 8.38 7.85
CA LYS A 40 5.57 9.08 7.59
C LYS A 40 4.57 8.17 6.89
N VAL A 41 3.34 8.18 7.39
CA VAL A 41 2.21 7.55 6.72
C VAL A 41 1.66 8.51 5.67
N LEU A 42 1.62 8.05 4.42
CA LEU A 42 1.11 8.82 3.27
C LEU A 42 -0.36 8.48 3.00
N VAL A 43 -0.79 7.28 3.40
CA VAL A 43 -2.18 6.83 3.41
C VAL A 43 -2.36 5.88 4.60
N ASP A 44 -3.19 6.24 5.57
CA ASP A 44 -3.24 5.59 6.89
C ASP A 44 -3.76 4.15 6.90
N LYS A 45 -4.86 3.89 6.21
CA LYS A 45 -5.46 2.56 6.07
C LYS A 45 -6.59 2.66 5.04
N GLY A 46 -6.52 1.91 3.95
CA GLY A 46 -7.52 2.02 2.90
C GLY A 46 -7.68 0.77 2.04
N SER A 47 -8.64 0.85 1.12
CA SER A 47 -8.80 -0.14 0.06
C SER A 47 -7.61 -0.08 -0.91
N TYR A 48 -7.35 -1.21 -1.57
CA TYR A 48 -6.29 -1.34 -2.57
C TYR A 48 -6.31 -0.20 -3.60
N GLN A 49 -7.49 0.11 -4.14
CA GLN A 49 -7.66 1.14 -5.18
C GLN A 49 -7.23 2.53 -4.70
N LYS A 50 -7.65 2.96 -3.49
CA LYS A 50 -7.28 4.27 -2.92
C LYS A 50 -5.77 4.39 -2.75
N VAL A 51 -5.15 3.35 -2.19
CA VAL A 51 -3.71 3.32 -1.94
C VAL A 51 -2.92 3.30 -3.24
N MET A 52 -3.32 2.48 -4.21
CA MET A 52 -2.67 2.42 -5.52
C MET A 52 -2.84 3.69 -6.35
N LYS A 53 -3.99 4.37 -6.26
CA LYS A 53 -4.19 5.67 -6.90
C LYS A 53 -3.19 6.69 -6.38
N ARG A 54 -3.04 6.78 -5.04
CA ARG A 54 -2.09 7.71 -4.42
C ARG A 54 -0.64 7.35 -4.72
N PHE A 55 -0.30 6.06 -4.69
CA PHE A 55 1.02 5.57 -5.08
C PHE A 55 1.38 6.00 -6.50
N ARG A 56 0.50 5.73 -7.48
CA ARG A 56 0.73 6.11 -8.89
C ARG A 56 0.85 7.61 -9.08
N GLN A 57 0.04 8.42 -8.40
CA GLN A 57 0.19 9.88 -8.44
C GLN A 57 1.59 10.31 -8.00
N ILE A 58 2.04 9.83 -6.84
CA ILE A 58 3.34 10.22 -6.29
C ILE A 58 4.50 9.73 -7.17
N GLU A 59 4.42 8.51 -7.72
CA GLU A 59 5.44 8.03 -8.66
C GLU A 59 5.44 8.84 -9.94
N PHE A 60 4.28 9.12 -10.54
CA PHE A 60 4.18 9.92 -11.75
C PHE A 60 4.78 11.32 -11.58
N PHE A 61 4.52 11.99 -10.45
CA PHE A 61 5.12 13.29 -10.14
C PHE A 61 6.64 13.25 -9.93
N LYS A 62 7.22 12.10 -9.55
CA LYS A 62 8.68 11.96 -9.44
C LYS A 62 9.39 11.88 -10.78
N HIS A 63 8.71 11.38 -11.81
CA HIS A 63 9.27 11.15 -13.14
C HIS A 63 9.09 12.34 -14.09
N ARG A 64 8.45 13.43 -13.65
CA ARG A 64 8.35 14.70 -14.42
C ARG A 64 9.59 15.59 -14.28
N LYS A 65 10.77 15.00 -14.13
CA LYS A 65 12.04 15.74 -14.06
C LYS A 65 12.86 15.48 -15.30
#